data_AF-A0A2E9SL69-F1
#
_entry.id   AF-A0A2E9SL69-F1
#
_cell.length_a   1.000
_cell.length_b   1.000
_cell.length_c   1.000
_cell.angle_alpha   90.00
_cell.angle_beta   90.00
_cell.angle_gamma   90.00
#
_symmetry.space_group_name_H-M   'P 1'
#
loop_
_entity.id
_entity.type
_entity.pdbx_description
1 polymer ?
#
loop_
_entity_poly.entity_id
_entity_poly.type
_entity_poly.pdbx_seq_one_letter_code
_entity_poly.pdbx_strand_id
1 'polypeptide(L)'
;MDNAERSDAAVASIPGCEKAALLLLMMGETHAAKVLQHVAPEDVERIGTAMAGIKRVDNSRAMAVVQDFQHSAQSENSLAVGVQSYVRKVFTTALGEQAGGSLARRVLGDQPGQE
;
A
#
# COMPACT_ATOMS: atom_id res chain seq x y z
N MET A 1 25.28 13.63 8.29
CA MET A 1 24.34 14.10 7.24
C MET A 1 23.96 12.88 6.46
N ASP A 2 22.84 12.33 6.89
CA ASP A 2 22.47 10.94 6.72
C ASP A 2 21.96 10.67 5.31
N ASN A 3 22.35 9.52 4.76
CA ASN A 3 21.90 9.08 3.44
C ASN A 3 20.36 8.97 3.33
N ALA A 4 19.68 8.78 4.48
CA ALA A 4 18.23 8.70 4.57
C ALA A 4 17.54 10.06 4.30
N GLU A 5 18.08 11.16 4.80
CA GLU A 5 17.48 12.51 4.63
C GLU A 5 17.52 12.98 3.17
N ARG A 6 18.54 12.57 2.39
CA ARG A 6 18.62 12.88 0.96
C ARG A 6 17.58 12.12 0.12
N SER A 7 17.25 10.89 0.52
CA SER A 7 16.28 10.06 -0.21
C SER A 7 14.87 10.63 -0.07
N ASP A 8 14.51 11.10 1.13
CA ASP A 8 13.20 11.69 1.41
C ASP A 8 12.97 13.01 0.65
N ALA A 9 13.96 13.90 0.66
CA ALA A 9 13.90 15.16 -0.09
C ALA A 9 13.82 14.94 -1.61
N ALA A 10 14.48 13.91 -2.15
CA ALA A 10 14.39 13.55 -3.56
C ALA A 10 12.99 13.06 -3.94
N VAL A 11 12.34 12.28 -3.08
CA VAL A 11 10.96 11.81 -3.31
C VAL A 11 9.94 12.95 -3.16
N ALA A 12 10.12 13.86 -2.20
CA ALA A 12 9.27 15.04 -2.04
C ALA A 12 9.22 15.93 -3.30
N SER A 13 10.29 15.94 -4.10
CA SER A 13 10.36 16.69 -5.35
C SER A 13 9.61 16.05 -6.53
N ILE A 14 9.17 14.78 -6.39
CA ILE A 14 8.45 14.07 -7.45
C ILE A 14 6.97 14.50 -7.43
N PRO A 15 6.40 14.95 -8.56
CA PRO A 15 4.98 15.27 -8.67
C PRO A 15 4.09 14.09 -8.28
N GLY A 16 2.98 14.34 -7.59
CA GLY A 16 2.07 13.29 -7.10
C GLY A 16 1.55 12.35 -8.21
N CYS A 17 1.20 12.90 -9.39
CA CYS A 17 0.79 12.09 -10.54
C CYS A 17 1.91 11.17 -11.05
N GLU A 18 3.16 11.62 -10.99
CA GLU A 18 4.31 10.82 -11.39
C GLU A 18 4.65 9.75 -10.34
N LYS A 19 4.50 10.06 -9.04
CA LYS A 19 4.58 9.06 -7.97
C LYS A 19 3.54 7.96 -8.17
N ALA A 20 2.28 8.33 -8.41
CA ALA A 20 1.20 7.39 -8.66
C ALA A 20 1.49 6.54 -9.91
N ALA A 21 1.93 7.15 -11.01
CA ALA A 21 2.31 6.44 -12.23
C ALA A 21 3.43 5.42 -11.99
N LEU A 22 4.52 5.81 -11.31
CA LEU A 22 5.62 4.91 -10.97
C LEU A 22 5.16 3.73 -10.10
N LEU A 23 4.33 4.02 -9.08
CA LEU A 23 3.79 3.00 -8.19
C LEU A 23 2.93 1.98 -8.96
N LEU A 24 2.01 2.46 -9.80
CA LEU A 24 1.14 1.60 -10.62
C LEU A 24 1.95 0.74 -11.59
N LEU A 25 2.97 1.31 -12.25
CA LEU A 25 3.86 0.57 -13.14
C LEU A 25 4.58 -0.58 -12.41
N MET A 26 4.97 -0.38 -11.14
CA MET A 26 5.60 -1.44 -10.33
C MET A 26 4.63 -2.55 -9.90
N MET A 27 3.34 -2.24 -9.70
CA MET A 27 2.34 -3.26 -9.34
C MET A 27 1.96 -4.18 -10.51
N GLY A 28 2.25 -3.74 -11.74
CA GLY A 28 1.87 -4.42 -12.97
C GLY A 28 0.40 -4.19 -13.37
N GLU A 29 0.09 -4.54 -14.61
CA GLU A 29 -1.16 -4.19 -15.29
C GLU A 29 -2.42 -4.56 -14.50
N THR A 30 -2.51 -5.81 -14.03
CA THR A 30 -3.71 -6.33 -13.35
C THR A 30 -4.03 -5.58 -12.05
N HIS A 31 -3.01 -5.25 -11.26
CA HIS A 31 -3.21 -4.55 -9.99
C HIS A 31 -3.44 -3.06 -10.21
N ALA A 32 -2.69 -2.45 -11.13
CA ALA A 32 -2.89 -1.06 -11.50
C ALA A 32 -4.32 -0.79 -12.00
N ALA A 33 -4.85 -1.66 -12.84
CA ALA A 33 -6.22 -1.55 -13.35
C ALA A 33 -7.26 -1.56 -12.22
N LYS A 34 -7.09 -2.41 -11.20
CA LYS A 34 -7.99 -2.45 -10.03
C LYS A 34 -7.90 -1.16 -9.21
N VAL A 35 -6.72 -0.60 -9.04
CA VAL A 35 -6.55 0.68 -8.33
C VAL A 35 -7.25 1.80 -9.09
N LEU A 36 -7.05 1.89 -10.41
CA LEU A 36 -7.66 2.94 -11.25
C LEU A 36 -9.19 2.90 -11.26
N GLN A 37 -9.82 1.75 -11.01
CA GLN A 37 -11.28 1.66 -10.86
C GLN A 37 -11.83 2.44 -9.65
N HIS A 38 -10.97 2.78 -8.69
CA HIS A 38 -11.33 3.55 -7.49
C HIS A 38 -10.92 5.03 -7.58
N VAL A 39 -10.35 5.47 -8.71
CA VAL A 39 -9.85 6.83 -8.91
C VAL A 39 -10.84 7.63 -9.75
N ALA A 40 -11.00 8.92 -9.46
CA ALA A 40 -11.85 9.79 -10.24
C ALA A 40 -11.36 9.90 -11.70
N PRO A 41 -12.26 10.02 -12.71
CA PRO A 41 -11.87 10.02 -14.13
C PRO A 41 -10.81 11.08 -14.48
N GLU A 42 -10.91 12.27 -13.89
CA GLU A 42 -9.96 13.38 -14.08
C GLU A 42 -8.53 13.03 -13.60
N ASP A 43 -8.41 12.30 -12.50
CA ASP A 43 -7.10 11.88 -11.98
C ASP A 43 -6.57 10.67 -12.75
N VAL A 44 -7.43 9.78 -13.24
CA VAL A 44 -7.04 8.68 -14.14
C VAL A 44 -6.37 9.23 -15.40
N GLU A 45 -6.90 10.30 -16.00
CA GLU A 45 -6.31 10.94 -17.18
C GLU A 45 -4.92 11.54 -16.88
N ARG A 46 -4.78 12.23 -15.74
CA ARG A 46 -3.51 12.83 -15.31
C ARG A 46 -2.45 11.77 -15.02
N ILE A 47 -2.84 10.70 -14.34
CA ILE A 47 -1.96 9.55 -14.05
C ILE A 47 -1.59 8.83 -15.34
N GLY A 48 -2.55 8.58 -16.24
CA GLY A 48 -2.32 7.96 -17.54
C GLY A 48 -1.33 8.76 -18.41
N THR A 49 -1.46 10.08 -18.42
CA THR A 49 -0.52 10.99 -19.10
C THR A 49 0.89 10.88 -18.51
N ALA A 50 1.01 10.83 -17.18
CA ALA A 50 2.29 10.62 -16.52
C ALA A 50 2.89 9.24 -16.83
N MET A 51 2.07 8.18 -16.84
CA MET A 51 2.50 6.83 -17.22
C MET A 51 3.04 6.77 -18.65
N ALA A 52 2.36 7.41 -19.61
CA ALA A 52 2.79 7.48 -21.00
C ALA A 52 4.10 8.27 -21.19
N GLY A 53 4.37 9.24 -20.31
CA GLY A 53 5.61 10.03 -20.33
C GLY A 53 6.84 9.27 -19.79
N ILE A 54 6.65 8.19 -19.03
CA ILE A 54 7.75 7.44 -18.42
C ILE A 54 8.35 6.46 -19.44
N LYS A 55 9.50 6.83 -20.02
CA LYS A 55 10.23 5.99 -20.97
C LYS A 55 11.07 4.89 -20.33
N ARG A 56 11.57 5.15 -19.12
CA ARG A 56 12.39 4.22 -18.35
C ARG A 56 12.15 4.44 -16.88
N VAL A 57 11.89 3.35 -16.18
CA VAL A 57 11.77 3.37 -14.72
C VAL A 57 13.16 3.28 -14.13
N ASP A 58 13.56 4.31 -13.40
CA ASP A 58 14.76 4.27 -12.55
C ASP A 58 14.43 3.48 -11.27
N ASN A 59 15.17 2.41 -11.00
CA ASN A 59 14.87 1.51 -9.89
C ASN A 59 15.00 2.21 -8.53
N SER A 60 16.00 3.07 -8.35
CA SER A 60 16.21 3.81 -7.09
C SER A 60 15.04 4.74 -6.82
N ARG A 61 14.60 5.47 -7.86
CA ARG A 61 13.45 6.37 -7.76
C ARG A 61 12.14 5.63 -7.50
N ALA A 62 11.96 4.49 -8.16
CA ALA A 62 10.78 3.66 -7.98
C ALA A 62 10.72 3.06 -6.56
N MET A 63 11.83 2.51 -6.06
CA MET A 63 11.93 2.01 -4.68
C MET A 63 11.64 3.09 -3.64
N ALA A 64 12.13 4.31 -3.86
CA ALA A 64 11.88 5.42 -2.96
C ALA A 64 10.39 5.82 -2.91
N VAL A 65 9.68 5.77 -4.05
CA VAL A 65 8.22 5.96 -4.11
C VAL A 65 7.47 4.84 -3.38
N VAL A 66 7.91 3.59 -3.45
CA VAL A 66 7.30 2.49 -2.67
C VAL A 66 7.44 2.73 -1.17
N GLN A 67 8.64 3.14 -0.72
CA GLN A 67 8.89 3.40 0.70
C GLN A 67 8.04 4.56 1.22
N ASP A 68 7.94 5.65 0.46
CA ASP A 68 7.08 6.80 0.76
C ASP A 68 5.59 6.40 0.85
N PHE A 69 5.13 5.58 -0.09
CA PHE A 69 3.77 5.01 -0.05
C PHE A 69 3.54 4.13 1.18
N GLN A 70 4.49 3.25 1.52
CA GLN A 70 4.39 2.40 2.71
C GLN A 70 4.34 3.22 3.99
N HIS A 71 5.17 4.26 4.10
CA HIS A 71 5.19 5.14 5.27
C HIS A 71 3.85 5.90 5.40
N SER A 72 3.35 6.45 4.29
CA SER A 72 2.06 7.14 4.25
C SER A 72 0.90 6.20 4.59
N ALA A 73 0.90 4.97 4.04
CA ALA A 73 -0.12 3.97 4.31
C ALA A 73 -0.07 3.45 5.76
N GLN A 74 1.09 3.43 6.40
CA GLN A 74 1.25 3.09 7.82
C GLN A 74 0.80 4.24 8.74
N SER A 75 0.96 5.50 8.33
CA SER A 75 0.52 6.66 9.11
C SER A 75 -1.01 6.78 9.15
N GLU A 76 -1.68 6.50 8.04
CA GLU A 76 -3.16 6.59 7.93
C GLU A 76 -3.88 5.33 8.42
N ASN A 77 -3.14 4.23 8.57
CA ASN A 77 -3.70 2.95 8.98
C ASN A 77 -3.06 2.55 10.31
N SER A 78 -3.81 2.66 11.41
CA SER A 78 -3.46 1.99 12.67
C SER A 78 -3.54 0.47 12.44
N LEU A 79 -2.53 -0.07 11.75
CA LEU A 79 -2.46 -1.41 11.18
C LEU A 79 -2.59 -2.49 12.26
N ALA A 80 -2.34 -2.15 13.53
CA ALA A 80 -2.52 -3.06 14.65
C ALA A 80 -3.93 -3.66 14.72
N VAL A 81 -4.98 -2.84 14.50
CA VAL A 81 -6.38 -3.31 14.57
C VAL A 81 -6.79 -4.02 13.27
N GLY A 82 -6.30 -3.54 12.12
CA GLY A 82 -6.60 -4.11 10.81
C GLY A 82 -5.98 -5.49 10.58
N VAL A 83 -4.73 -5.69 10.99
CA VAL A 83 -4.00 -6.97 10.83
C VAL A 83 -4.64 -8.07 11.69
N GLN A 84 -5.05 -7.75 12.92
CA GLN A 84 -5.80 -8.65 13.80
C GLN A 84 -7.08 -9.18 13.13
N SER A 85 -7.89 -8.26 12.56
CA SER A 85 -9.12 -8.65 11.86
C SER A 85 -8.84 -9.43 10.57
N TYR A 86 -7.78 -9.08 9.83
CA TYR A 86 -7.38 -9.77 8.61
C TYR A 86 -6.95 -11.21 8.90
N VAL A 87 -6.05 -11.42 9.86
CA VAL A 87 -5.56 -12.75 10.25
C VAL A 87 -6.71 -13.62 10.75
N ARG A 88 -7.66 -13.05 11.52
CA ARG A 88 -8.89 -13.75 11.92
C ARG A 88 -9.70 -14.23 10.72
N LYS A 89 -9.95 -13.36 9.72
CA LYS A 89 -10.67 -13.72 8.49
C LYS A 89 -9.94 -14.81 7.70
N VAL A 90 -8.62 -14.73 7.58
CA VAL A 90 -7.82 -15.75 6.90
C VAL A 90 -8.01 -17.12 7.57
N PHE A 91 -7.96 -17.19 8.91
CA PHE A 91 -8.17 -18.45 9.62
C PHE A 91 -9.61 -18.98 9.50
N THR A 92 -10.63 -18.12 9.60
CA THR A 92 -12.03 -18.58 9.47
C THR A 92 -12.38 -18.98 8.04
N THR A 93 -11.82 -18.32 7.02
CA THR A 93 -11.98 -18.73 5.62
C THR A 93 -11.27 -20.06 5.32
N ALA A 94 -10.07 -20.28 5.86
CA ALA A 94 -9.29 -21.48 5.57
C ALA A 94 -9.76 -22.73 6.34
N LEU A 95 -10.24 -22.56 7.58
CA LEU A 95 -10.53 -23.67 8.50
C LEU A 95 -12.01 -23.77 8.90
N GLY A 96 -12.84 -22.84 8.43
CA GLY A 96 -14.23 -22.66 8.89
C GLY A 96 -14.33 -21.85 10.19
N GLU A 97 -15.51 -21.29 10.44
CA GLU A 97 -15.76 -20.35 11.55
C GLU A 97 -15.33 -20.89 12.92
N GLN A 98 -15.64 -22.15 13.22
CA GLN A 98 -15.39 -22.71 14.56
C GLN A 98 -13.89 -22.96 14.82
N ALA A 99 -13.22 -23.69 13.93
CA ALA A 99 -11.80 -24.04 14.08
C ALA A 99 -10.89 -22.82 13.85
N GLY A 100 -11.21 -22.00 12.85
CA GLY A 100 -10.50 -20.76 12.55
C GLY A 100 -10.63 -19.72 13.64
N GLY A 101 -11.83 -19.55 14.22
CA GLY A 101 -12.06 -18.64 15.34
C GLY A 101 -11.28 -19.03 16.61
N SER A 102 -11.23 -20.33 16.92
CA SER A 102 -10.44 -20.87 18.04
C SER A 102 -8.93 -20.65 17.84
N LEU A 103 -8.43 -20.95 16.64
CA LEU A 103 -7.03 -20.70 16.30
C LEU A 103 -6.69 -19.21 16.34
N ALA A 104 -7.56 -18.36 15.78
CA ALA A 104 -7.40 -16.91 15.81
C ALA A 104 -7.28 -16.41 17.25
N ARG A 105 -8.19 -16.79 18.15
CA ARG A 105 -8.13 -16.36 19.56
C ARG A 105 -6.84 -16.80 20.27
N ARG A 106 -6.30 -17.98 19.95
CA ARG A 106 -5.05 -18.47 20.53
C ARG A 106 -3.80 -17.77 19.98
N VAL A 107 -3.78 -17.46 18.68
CA VAL A 107 -2.62 -16.85 18.00
C VAL A 107 -2.57 -15.34 18.23
N LEU A 108 -3.74 -14.69 18.23
CA LEU A 108 -3.87 -13.24 18.29
C LEU A 108 -3.94 -12.69 19.72
N GLY A 109 -4.17 -13.57 20.71
CA GLY A 109 -4.47 -13.20 22.08
C GLY A 109 -5.89 -12.64 22.23
N ASP A 110 -6.50 -12.86 23.38
CA ASP A 110 -7.77 -12.23 23.76
C ASP A 110 -7.42 -10.86 24.36
N GLN A 111 -7.15 -9.85 23.52
CA GLN A 111 -7.14 -8.49 24.01
C GLN A 111 -8.55 -7.92 23.89
N PRO A 112 -9.29 -7.76 25.01
CA PRO A 112 -10.53 -7.01 24.99
C PRO A 112 -10.22 -5.60 24.49
N GLY A 113 -11.06 -5.09 23.58
CA GLY A 113 -10.99 -3.68 23.19
C GLY A 113 -10.99 -2.82 24.45
N GLN A 114 -9.96 -1.99 24.60
CA GLN A 114 -9.97 -0.96 25.61
C GLN A 114 -11.09 0.03 25.26
N GLU A 115 -11.95 0.27 26.24
CA GLU A 115 -13.10 1.18 26.25
C GLU A 115 -12.78 2.60 25.77
#